data_AF-A0A3D3B1M9-F1
#
_entry.id   AF-A0A3D3B1M9-F1
#
_cell.length_a   1.000
_cell.length_b   1.000
_cell.length_c   1.000
_cell.angle_alpha   90.00
_cell.angle_beta   90.00
_cell.angle_gamma   90.00
#
_symmetry.space_group_name_H-M   'P 1'
#
loop_
_entity.id
_entity.type
_entity.pdbx_description
1 polymer ?
#
loop_
_entity_poly.entity_id
_entity_poly.type
_entity_poly.pdbx_seq_one_letter_code
_entity_poly.pdbx_strand_id
1 'polypeptide(L)'
;MHTQDSGQVVGALEWYPPGRLLGWAALMAGVLAGILVLVLGYDQEAYRQSIREILEHSTLKELDRDGTLFTEETIASLSGMLARALPAAFAVIWLTITLFNLWMAGLIVDASGRALRPWPNLHALELPNAFVLIFAVALVASFLPGLAGLLATGLAGALLFAYVLQGLAVIHVYSRGVPLRALLLAAVYLGILLLGWVAIAVAILGLGEPLFRLRGRGNEHGPPPSSDGSV
;
A
#
# COMPACT_ATOMS: atom_id res chain seq x y z
N MET A 1 -42.93 32.09 -26.98
CA MET A 1 -41.51 32.49 -26.86
C MET A 1 -41.06 32.10 -25.46
N HIS A 2 -40.62 30.84 -25.28
CA HIS A 2 -40.15 30.32 -24.00
C HIS A 2 -38.64 30.46 -23.96
N THR A 3 -38.14 31.33 -23.09
CA THR A 3 -36.72 31.42 -22.76
C THR A 3 -36.37 30.25 -21.85
N GLN A 4 -35.64 29.28 -22.41
CA GLN A 4 -35.03 28.20 -21.65
C GLN A 4 -33.85 28.79 -20.87
N ASP A 5 -34.03 28.96 -19.57
CA ASP A 5 -32.97 29.38 -18.66
C ASP A 5 -31.95 28.25 -18.58
N SER A 6 -30.87 28.37 -19.34
CA SER A 6 -29.72 27.48 -19.28
C SER A 6 -28.99 27.75 -17.97
N GLY A 7 -29.49 27.16 -16.88
CA GLY A 7 -28.83 27.16 -15.58
C GLY A 7 -27.39 26.71 -15.76
N GLN A 8 -26.46 27.66 -15.61
CA GLN A 8 -25.04 27.38 -15.56
C GLN A 8 -24.81 26.40 -14.42
N VAL A 9 -24.42 25.18 -14.75
CA VAL A 9 -23.86 24.24 -13.78
C VAL A 9 -22.52 24.85 -13.36
N VAL A 10 -22.54 25.68 -12.32
CA VAL A 10 -21.33 26.10 -11.62
C VAL A 10 -20.65 24.81 -11.19
N GLY A 11 -19.50 24.49 -11.79
CA GLY A 11 -18.81 23.22 -11.56
C GLY A 11 -18.64 23.00 -10.06
N ALA A 12 -19.29 21.96 -9.53
CA ALA A 12 -19.17 21.61 -8.13
C ALA A 12 -17.70 21.33 -7.81
N LEU A 13 -17.18 21.96 -6.75
CA LEU A 13 -15.80 21.75 -6.30
C LEU A 13 -15.62 20.28 -5.89
N GLU A 14 -14.95 19.50 -6.73
CA GLU A 14 -14.64 18.09 -6.46
C GLU A 14 -13.17 17.95 -6.03
N TRP A 15 -12.96 17.41 -4.83
CA TRP A 15 -11.62 17.21 -4.30
C TRP A 15 -10.99 15.94 -4.86
N TYR A 16 -9.68 16.02 -5.15
CA TYR A 16 -8.93 14.87 -5.63
C TYR A 16 -9.01 13.68 -4.63
N PRO A 17 -9.43 12.48 -5.08
CA PRO A 17 -9.65 11.34 -4.20
C PRO A 17 -8.39 10.88 -3.44
N PRO A 18 -8.50 10.50 -2.15
CA PRO A 18 -7.36 10.06 -1.35
C PRO A 18 -6.70 8.79 -1.89
N GLY A 19 -7.48 7.86 -2.47
CA GLY A 19 -6.91 6.64 -3.05
C GLY A 19 -6.06 6.89 -4.30
N ARG A 20 -6.34 7.96 -5.06
CA ARG A 20 -5.45 8.39 -6.16
C ARG A 20 -4.15 8.99 -5.62
N LEU A 21 -4.18 9.70 -4.50
CA LEU A 21 -2.95 10.21 -3.85
C LEU A 21 -2.07 9.05 -3.38
N LEU A 22 -2.67 8.02 -2.78
CA LEU A 22 -1.94 6.81 -2.39
C LEU A 22 -1.34 6.09 -3.61
N GLY A 23 -2.11 5.94 -4.69
CA GLY A 23 -1.61 5.37 -5.94
C GLY A 23 -0.40 6.14 -6.50
N TRP A 24 -0.48 7.47 -6.59
CA TRP A 24 0.65 8.29 -7.03
C TRP A 24 1.86 8.19 -6.10
N ALA A 25 1.64 8.22 -4.78
CA ALA A 25 2.72 8.02 -3.81
C ALA A 25 3.42 6.66 -4.00
N ALA A 26 2.65 5.60 -4.26
CA ALA A 26 3.19 4.27 -4.53
C ALA A 26 4.00 4.22 -5.84
N LEU A 27 3.55 4.88 -6.91
CA LEU A 27 4.34 4.98 -8.15
C LEU A 27 5.65 5.73 -7.92
N MET A 28 5.59 6.87 -7.23
CA MET A 28 6.77 7.67 -6.92
C MET A 28 7.77 6.86 -6.07
N ALA A 29 7.28 6.12 -5.07
CA ALA A 29 8.12 5.25 -4.26
C ALA A 29 8.75 4.11 -5.08
N GLY A 30 8.00 3.52 -6.01
CA GLY A 30 8.52 2.51 -6.95
C GLY A 30 9.60 3.09 -7.88
N VAL A 31 9.39 4.31 -8.40
CA VAL A 31 10.38 5.02 -9.22
C VAL A 31 11.64 5.33 -8.41
N LEU A 32 11.50 5.82 -7.17
CA LEU A 32 12.63 6.06 -6.27
C LEU A 32 13.41 4.78 -5.96
N ALA A 33 12.72 3.67 -5.75
CA ALA A 33 13.37 2.36 -5.63
C ALA A 33 14.09 1.95 -6.91
N GLY A 34 13.51 2.23 -8.07
CA GLY A 34 14.18 2.02 -9.36
C GLY A 34 15.45 2.85 -9.50
N ILE A 35 15.40 4.13 -9.13
CA ILE A 35 16.58 5.01 -9.09
C ILE A 35 17.64 4.45 -8.15
N LEU A 36 17.26 3.97 -6.96
CA LEU A 36 18.21 3.33 -6.04
C LEU A 36 18.90 2.13 -6.70
N VAL A 37 18.13 1.24 -7.34
CA VAL A 37 18.68 0.07 -8.05
C VAL A 37 19.69 0.51 -9.13
N LEU A 38 19.43 1.61 -9.83
CA LEU A 38 20.33 2.15 -10.84
C LEU A 38 21.58 2.80 -10.22
N VAL A 39 21.44 3.50 -9.08
CA VAL A 39 22.51 4.26 -8.41
C VAL A 39 23.46 3.36 -7.64
N LEU A 40 22.94 2.38 -6.88
CA LEU A 40 23.78 1.42 -6.16
C LEU A 40 24.50 0.46 -7.11
N GLY A 41 24.14 0.49 -8.39
CA GLY A 41 24.60 -0.47 -9.36
C GLY A 41 24.06 -1.85 -9.03
N TYR A 42 24.13 -2.74 -10.00
CA TYR A 42 23.76 -4.14 -9.87
C TYR A 42 24.77 -4.91 -8.98
N ASP A 43 25.19 -4.36 -7.83
CA ASP A 43 26.07 -5.07 -6.90
C ASP A 43 25.26 -5.92 -5.92
N GLN A 44 24.40 -6.74 -6.50
CA GLN A 44 23.67 -7.76 -5.77
C GLN A 44 24.64 -8.69 -5.07
N GLU A 45 25.84 -8.88 -5.62
CA GLU A 45 26.93 -9.65 -5.04
C GLU A 45 27.49 -8.98 -3.78
N ALA A 46 27.81 -7.68 -3.76
CA ALA A 46 28.27 -7.01 -2.55
C ALA A 46 27.22 -7.00 -1.44
N TYR A 47 25.94 -6.81 -1.78
CA TYR A 47 24.88 -6.88 -0.77
C TYR A 47 24.63 -8.31 -0.29
N ARG A 48 24.62 -9.29 -1.20
CA ARG A 48 24.59 -10.72 -0.83
C ARG A 48 25.75 -11.08 0.07
N GLN A 49 26.95 -10.59 -0.25
CA GLN A 49 28.16 -10.83 0.52
C GLN A 49 28.05 -10.17 1.90
N SER A 50 27.55 -8.93 1.98
CA SER A 50 27.31 -8.26 3.25
C SER A 50 26.29 -9.01 4.12
N ILE A 51 25.17 -9.48 3.53
CA ILE A 51 24.20 -10.32 4.25
C ILE A 51 24.86 -11.63 4.68
N ARG A 52 25.63 -12.26 3.79
CA ARG A 52 26.32 -13.51 4.05
C ARG A 52 27.28 -13.37 5.22
N GLU A 53 28.12 -12.34 5.22
CA GLU A 53 29.04 -12.01 6.31
C GLU A 53 28.27 -11.78 7.62
N ILE A 54 27.16 -11.03 7.59
CA ILE A 54 26.31 -10.82 8.78
C ILE A 54 25.73 -12.15 9.28
N LEU A 55 25.21 -13.01 8.40
CA LEU A 55 24.63 -14.30 8.79
C LEU A 55 25.70 -15.26 9.32
N GLU A 56 26.86 -15.31 8.67
CA GLU A 56 28.00 -16.15 9.06
C GLU A 56 28.58 -15.75 10.42
N HIS A 57 28.59 -14.46 10.74
CA HIS A 57 29.05 -13.91 12.01
C HIS A 57 27.92 -13.63 13.01
N SER A 58 26.68 -14.01 12.71
CA SER A 58 25.56 -13.79 13.63
C SER A 58 25.63 -14.74 14.83
N THR A 59 25.31 -14.21 16.02
CA THR A 59 25.15 -15.01 17.24
C THR A 59 23.99 -16.02 17.13
N LEU A 60 23.13 -15.88 16.11
CA LEU A 60 22.08 -16.85 15.81
C LEU A 60 22.65 -18.22 15.41
N LYS A 61 23.87 -18.27 14.88
CA LYS A 61 24.57 -19.53 14.61
C LYS A 61 24.89 -20.31 15.88
N GLU A 62 25.02 -19.63 17.03
CA GLU A 62 25.16 -20.27 18.34
C GLU A 62 23.86 -20.91 18.84
N LEU A 63 22.70 -20.46 18.34
CA LEU A 63 21.40 -21.09 18.62
C LEU A 63 21.15 -22.35 17.77
N ASP A 64 21.87 -22.53 16.66
CA ASP A 64 21.81 -23.73 15.81
C ASP A 64 22.81 -24.78 16.30
N ARG A 65 22.51 -25.36 17.47
CA ARG A 65 23.34 -26.38 18.14
C ARG A 65 23.65 -27.60 17.27
N ASP A 66 22.78 -27.92 16.32
CA ASP A 66 22.91 -29.08 15.43
C ASP A 66 23.54 -28.72 14.07
N GLY A 67 23.77 -27.43 13.79
CA GLY A 67 24.36 -26.95 12.53
C GLY A 67 23.52 -27.21 11.28
N THR A 68 22.20 -27.43 11.46
CA THR A 68 21.30 -27.87 10.38
C THR A 68 20.54 -26.71 9.73
N LEU A 69 20.43 -25.57 10.41
CA LEU A 69 19.64 -24.43 9.95
C LEU A 69 20.49 -23.42 9.18
N PHE A 70 21.73 -23.19 9.59
CA PHE A 70 22.67 -22.24 8.95
C PHE A 70 23.73 -22.94 8.09
N THR A 71 23.31 -23.86 7.23
CA THR A 71 24.17 -24.45 6.20
C THR A 71 24.55 -23.38 5.15
N GLU A 72 25.71 -23.53 4.51
CA GLU A 72 26.20 -22.61 3.48
C GLU A 72 25.19 -22.43 2.33
N GLU A 73 24.50 -23.49 1.93
CA GLU A 73 23.43 -23.46 0.94
C GLU A 73 22.24 -22.59 1.40
N THR A 74 21.80 -22.74 2.66
CA THR A 74 20.70 -21.94 3.23
C THR A 74 21.08 -20.46 3.30
N ILE A 75 22.31 -20.15 3.70
CA ILE A 75 22.83 -18.77 3.77
C ILE A 75 22.90 -18.15 2.36
N ALA A 76 23.37 -18.90 1.36
CA ALA A 76 23.43 -18.45 -0.02
C ALA A 76 22.02 -18.21 -0.60
N SER A 77 21.07 -19.11 -0.32
CA SER A 77 19.67 -18.97 -0.73
C SER A 77 19.00 -17.74 -0.08
N LEU A 78 19.16 -17.60 1.24
CA LEU A 78 18.55 -16.52 2.02
C LEU A 78 19.13 -15.15 1.64
N SER A 79 20.45 -15.03 1.50
CA SER A 79 21.09 -13.80 1.05
C SER A 79 20.63 -13.41 -0.36
N GLY A 80 20.50 -14.38 -1.26
CA GLY A 80 19.95 -14.18 -2.60
C GLY A 80 18.51 -13.65 -2.59
N MET A 81 17.64 -14.23 -1.76
CA MET A 81 16.26 -13.80 -1.59
C MET A 81 16.16 -12.40 -0.99
N LEU A 82 16.91 -12.12 0.08
CA LEU A 82 16.92 -10.80 0.73
C LEU A 82 17.44 -9.70 -0.20
N ALA A 83 18.49 -9.99 -0.97
CA ALA A 83 19.01 -9.07 -1.96
C ALA A 83 18.00 -8.79 -3.08
N ARG A 84 17.17 -9.77 -3.48
CA ARG A 84 16.08 -9.55 -4.44
C ARG A 84 14.91 -8.75 -3.85
N ALA A 85 14.65 -8.87 -2.54
CA ALA A 85 13.58 -8.16 -1.86
C ALA A 85 13.92 -6.70 -1.51
N LEU A 86 15.20 -6.33 -1.55
CA LEU A 86 15.68 -4.98 -1.23
C LEU A 86 14.92 -3.85 -1.92
N PRO A 87 14.70 -3.87 -3.25
CA PRO A 87 13.99 -2.79 -3.93
C PRO A 87 12.57 -2.61 -3.38
N ALA A 88 11.89 -3.71 -3.07
CA ALA A 88 10.56 -3.67 -2.47
C ALA A 88 10.60 -3.04 -1.07
N ALA A 89 11.55 -3.47 -0.21
CA ALA A 89 11.70 -2.91 1.13
C ALA A 89 11.96 -1.40 1.09
N PHE A 90 12.85 -0.96 0.19
CA PHE A 90 13.13 0.46 0.00
C PHE A 90 11.91 1.24 -0.51
N ALA A 91 11.17 0.68 -1.46
CA ALA A 91 9.94 1.29 -1.95
C ALA A 91 8.89 1.43 -0.84
N VAL A 92 8.73 0.42 0.03
CA VAL A 92 7.83 0.47 1.19
C VAL A 92 8.25 1.55 2.19
N ILE A 93 9.54 1.65 2.48
CA ILE A 93 10.08 2.68 3.38
C ILE A 93 9.80 4.08 2.81
N TRP A 94 10.11 4.31 1.53
CA TRP A 94 9.85 5.60 0.90
C TRP A 94 8.36 5.95 0.83
N LEU A 95 7.51 4.98 0.48
CA LEU A 95 6.07 5.17 0.50
C LEU A 95 5.60 5.57 1.91
N THR A 96 6.10 4.88 2.94
CA THR A 96 5.77 5.19 4.34
C THR A 96 6.20 6.61 4.71
N ILE A 97 7.43 7.02 4.38
CA ILE A 97 7.94 8.37 4.63
C ILE A 97 7.09 9.41 3.88
N THR A 98 6.77 9.18 2.60
CA THR A 98 5.96 10.09 1.80
C THR A 98 4.56 10.26 2.38
N LEU A 99 3.90 9.17 2.76
CA LEU A 99 2.56 9.22 3.37
C LEU A 99 2.58 9.87 4.75
N PHE A 100 3.60 9.58 5.55
CA PHE A 100 3.78 10.20 6.86
C PHE A 100 3.99 11.72 6.72
N ASN A 101 4.83 12.15 5.79
CA ASN A 101 5.03 13.57 5.50
C ASN A 101 3.75 14.24 5.00
N LEU A 102 2.98 13.57 4.13
CA LEU A 102 1.70 14.09 3.65
C LEU A 102 0.67 14.22 4.78
N TRP A 103 0.60 13.23 5.66
CA TRP A 103 -0.26 13.24 6.84
C TRP A 103 0.13 14.36 7.82
N MET A 104 1.42 14.49 8.14
CA MET A 104 1.91 15.57 8.99
C MET A 104 1.65 16.95 8.39
N ALA A 105 1.92 17.13 7.09
CA ALA A 105 1.63 18.38 6.40
C ALA A 105 0.14 18.72 6.46
N GLY A 106 -0.73 17.73 6.26
CA GLY A 106 -2.18 17.89 6.41
C GLY A 106 -2.56 18.38 7.81
N LEU A 107 -2.03 17.75 8.86
CA LEU A 107 -2.31 18.14 10.25
C LEU A 107 -1.84 19.56 10.55
N ILE A 108 -0.65 19.95 10.09
CA ILE A 108 -0.10 21.28 10.32
C ILE A 108 -0.96 22.34 9.62
N VAL A 109 -1.36 22.08 8.37
CA VAL A 109 -2.19 23.02 7.59
C VAL A 109 -3.58 23.17 8.20
N ASP A 110 -4.20 22.07 8.65
CA ASP A 110 -5.48 22.08 9.36
C ASP A 110 -5.41 22.86 10.68
N ALA A 111 -4.42 22.54 11.52
CA ALA A 111 -4.18 23.25 12.78
C ALA A 111 -3.87 24.75 12.58
N SER A 112 -3.29 25.13 11.44
CA SER A 112 -3.03 26.52 11.09
C SER A 112 -4.25 27.30 10.58
N GLY A 113 -5.41 26.64 10.41
CA GLY A 113 -6.61 27.24 9.82
C GLY A 113 -6.48 27.57 8.33
N ARG A 114 -5.48 26.99 7.64
CA ARG A 114 -5.18 27.23 6.21
C ARG A 114 -5.60 26.06 5.32
N ALA A 115 -6.29 25.07 5.87
CA ALA A 115 -6.79 23.94 5.10
C ALA A 115 -7.83 24.41 4.08
N LEU A 116 -7.43 24.36 2.80
CA LEU A 116 -8.33 24.62 1.67
C LEU A 116 -9.37 23.50 1.52
N ARG A 117 -8.98 22.27 1.90
CA ARG A 117 -9.78 21.05 1.78
C ARG A 117 -10.15 20.51 3.17
N PRO A 118 -11.41 20.11 3.42
CA PRO A 118 -11.76 19.40 4.65
C PRO A 118 -11.04 18.06 4.76
N TRP A 119 -10.76 17.61 5.97
CA TRP A 119 -10.02 16.37 6.18
C TRP A 119 -10.64 15.18 5.42
N PRO A 120 -9.86 14.43 4.62
CA PRO A 120 -10.41 13.38 3.77
C PRO A 120 -10.96 12.21 4.60
N ASN A 121 -12.05 11.61 4.12
CA ASN A 121 -12.56 10.37 4.68
C ASN A 121 -11.64 9.19 4.28
N LEU A 122 -10.71 8.83 5.17
CA LEU A 122 -9.77 7.73 4.95
C LEU A 122 -10.44 6.34 4.96
N HIS A 123 -11.67 6.23 5.45
CA HIS A 123 -12.43 4.98 5.36
C HIS A 123 -12.83 4.66 3.91
N ALA A 124 -12.93 5.68 3.05
CA ALA A 124 -13.22 5.56 1.61
C ALA A 124 -11.94 5.45 0.76
N LEU A 125 -10.83 5.02 1.35
CA LEU A 125 -9.55 4.85 0.64
C LEU A 125 -9.65 3.68 -0.34
N GLU A 126 -9.67 4.00 -1.63
CA GLU A 126 -9.76 3.04 -2.73
C GLU A 126 -8.83 3.45 -3.88
N LEU A 127 -7.85 2.61 -4.20
CA LEU A 127 -6.99 2.78 -5.37
C LEU A 127 -7.83 2.62 -6.65
N PRO A 128 -7.54 3.43 -7.70
CA PRO A 128 -8.17 3.25 -9.01
C PRO A 128 -7.89 1.86 -9.60
N ASN A 129 -8.87 1.28 -10.29
CA ASN A 129 -8.77 -0.07 -10.87
C ASN A 129 -7.55 -0.26 -11.80
N ALA A 130 -7.07 0.81 -12.44
CA ALA A 130 -5.84 0.76 -13.24
C ALA A 130 -4.62 0.23 -12.45
N PHE A 131 -4.55 0.53 -11.15
CA PHE A 131 -3.47 0.05 -10.29
C PHE A 131 -3.49 -1.45 -10.05
N VAL A 132 -4.62 -2.13 -10.25
CA VAL A 132 -4.68 -3.60 -10.16
C VAL A 132 -3.87 -4.21 -11.30
N LEU A 133 -4.05 -3.69 -12.51
CA LEU A 133 -3.31 -4.13 -13.69
C LEU A 133 -1.82 -3.78 -13.57
N ILE A 134 -1.50 -2.56 -13.13
CA ILE A 134 -0.09 -2.14 -12.92
C ILE A 134 0.58 -3.06 -11.88
N PHE A 135 -0.10 -3.36 -10.77
CA PHE A 135 0.42 -4.27 -9.76
C PHE A 135 0.61 -5.69 -10.29
N ALA A 136 -0.38 -6.23 -11.01
CA ALA A 136 -0.27 -7.58 -11.60
C ALA A 136 0.91 -7.68 -12.58
N VAL A 137 1.08 -6.68 -13.46
CA VAL A 137 2.21 -6.61 -14.39
C VAL A 137 3.53 -6.50 -13.65
N ALA A 138 3.64 -5.62 -12.65
CA ALA A 138 4.85 -5.47 -11.85
C ALA A 138 5.19 -6.75 -11.07
N LEU A 139 4.19 -7.41 -10.49
CA LEU A 139 4.35 -8.67 -9.78
C LEU A 139 4.85 -9.77 -10.71
N VAL A 140 4.24 -9.96 -11.89
CA VAL A 140 4.72 -10.94 -12.88
C VAL A 140 6.12 -10.59 -13.39
N ALA A 141 6.39 -9.31 -13.68
CA ALA A 141 7.70 -8.86 -14.14
C ALA A 141 8.79 -9.02 -13.08
N SER A 142 8.44 -9.05 -11.78
CA SER A 142 9.42 -9.27 -10.69
C SER A 142 10.10 -10.64 -10.74
N PHE A 143 9.51 -11.61 -11.45
CA PHE A 143 10.12 -12.92 -11.70
C PHE A 143 11.15 -12.92 -12.83
N LEU A 144 11.23 -11.84 -13.61
CA LEU A 144 12.26 -11.72 -14.64
C LEU A 144 13.66 -11.66 -14.02
N PRO A 145 14.69 -12.22 -14.68
CA PRO A 145 16.06 -12.08 -14.22
C PRO A 145 16.59 -10.66 -14.45
N GLY A 146 17.63 -10.30 -13.70
CA GLY A 146 18.39 -9.07 -13.90
C GLY A 146 17.65 -7.79 -13.54
N LEU A 147 18.03 -6.69 -14.20
CA LEU A 147 17.57 -5.35 -13.87
C LEU A 147 16.05 -5.18 -13.98
N ALA A 148 15.43 -5.74 -15.03
CA ALA A 148 13.99 -5.62 -15.25
C ALA A 148 13.18 -6.20 -14.06
N GLY A 149 13.60 -7.37 -13.56
CA GLY A 149 13.01 -7.98 -12.38
C GLY A 149 13.17 -7.12 -11.13
N LEU A 150 14.36 -6.57 -10.89
CA LEU A 150 14.63 -5.72 -9.72
C LEU A 150 13.79 -4.43 -9.72
N LEU A 151 13.69 -3.77 -10.87
CA LEU A 151 12.84 -2.58 -11.02
C LEU A 151 11.37 -2.93 -10.76
N ALA A 152 10.91 -4.05 -11.32
CA ALA A 152 9.56 -4.54 -11.12
C ALA A 152 9.28 -4.93 -9.65
N THR A 153 10.25 -5.52 -8.94
CA THR A 153 10.15 -5.83 -7.52
C THR A 153 9.92 -4.59 -6.66
N GLY A 154 10.63 -3.48 -6.94
CA GLY A 154 10.41 -2.22 -6.23
C GLY A 154 8.99 -1.69 -6.39
N LEU A 155 8.51 -1.65 -7.63
CA LEU A 155 7.14 -1.22 -7.93
C LEU A 155 6.08 -2.16 -7.34
N ALA A 156 6.28 -3.47 -7.45
CA ALA A 156 5.39 -4.48 -6.87
C ALA A 156 5.32 -4.35 -5.33
N GLY A 157 6.45 -4.10 -4.66
CA GLY A 157 6.52 -3.88 -3.22
C GLY A 157 5.73 -2.65 -2.76
N ALA A 158 5.92 -1.50 -3.43
CA ALA A 158 5.16 -0.29 -3.12
C ALA A 158 3.65 -0.49 -3.31
N LEU A 159 3.24 -1.11 -4.42
CA LEU A 159 1.82 -1.35 -4.71
C LEU A 159 1.20 -2.39 -3.78
N LEU A 160 1.94 -3.47 -3.45
CA LEU A 160 1.49 -4.45 -2.46
C LEU A 160 1.21 -3.74 -1.13
N PHE A 161 2.12 -2.89 -0.65
CA PHE A 161 1.92 -2.15 0.59
C PHE A 161 0.77 -1.13 0.50
N ALA A 162 0.59 -0.46 -0.64
CA ALA A 162 -0.60 0.37 -0.86
C ALA A 162 -1.91 -0.44 -0.73
N TYR A 163 -1.95 -1.67 -1.23
CA TYR A 163 -3.09 -2.57 -1.03
C TYR A 163 -3.22 -3.08 0.40
N VAL A 164 -2.13 -3.24 1.16
CA VAL A 164 -2.20 -3.49 2.61
C VAL A 164 -2.92 -2.33 3.30
N LEU A 165 -2.57 -1.08 2.98
CA LEU A 165 -3.22 0.11 3.55
C LEU A 165 -4.70 0.19 3.19
N GLN A 166 -5.07 -0.14 1.95
CA GLN A 166 -6.47 -0.26 1.54
C GLN A 166 -7.21 -1.38 2.29
N GLY A 167 -6.60 -2.56 2.43
CA GLY A 167 -7.16 -3.67 3.20
C GLY A 167 -7.35 -3.33 4.68
N LEU A 168 -6.42 -2.58 5.27
CA LEU A 168 -6.56 -2.03 6.61
C LEU A 168 -7.77 -1.09 6.71
N ALA A 169 -7.97 -0.20 5.73
CA ALA A 169 -9.15 0.68 5.69
C ALA A 169 -10.47 -0.13 5.64
N VAL A 170 -10.50 -1.21 4.85
CA VAL A 170 -11.61 -2.17 4.80
C VAL A 170 -11.87 -2.78 6.17
N ILE A 171 -10.86 -3.37 6.82
CA ILE A 171 -10.98 -3.97 8.16
C ILE A 171 -11.48 -2.94 9.19
N HIS A 172 -11.01 -1.68 9.11
CA HIS A 172 -11.47 -0.62 10.00
C HIS A 172 -12.96 -0.28 9.83
N VAL A 173 -13.48 -0.35 8.61
CA VAL A 173 -14.91 -0.12 8.33
C VAL A 173 -15.75 -1.28 8.85
N TYR A 174 -15.39 -2.52 8.48
CA TYR A 174 -16.16 -3.71 8.88
C TYR A 174 -16.10 -4.00 10.38
N SER A 175 -15.04 -3.59 11.07
CA SER A 175 -14.91 -3.81 12.51
C SER A 175 -15.76 -2.87 13.39
N ARG A 176 -16.43 -1.85 12.83
CA ARG A 176 -17.18 -0.84 13.62
C ARG A 176 -18.33 -1.41 14.47
N GLY A 177 -18.87 -2.57 14.13
CA GLY A 177 -19.95 -3.25 14.88
C GLY A 177 -19.50 -4.44 15.74
N VAL A 178 -18.19 -4.72 15.81
CA VAL A 178 -17.67 -5.91 16.49
C VAL A 178 -17.40 -5.59 17.97
N PRO A 179 -17.95 -6.36 18.94
CA PRO A 179 -17.81 -6.05 20.38
C PRO A 179 -16.35 -6.10 20.87
N LEU A 180 -15.50 -6.92 20.24
CA LEU A 180 -14.07 -7.05 20.53
C LEU A 180 -13.19 -6.35 19.48
N ARG A 181 -13.65 -5.21 18.94
CA ARG A 181 -12.95 -4.47 17.88
C ARG A 181 -11.47 -4.20 18.19
N ALA A 182 -11.16 -3.74 19.40
CA ALA A 182 -9.79 -3.40 19.77
C ALA A 182 -8.87 -4.64 19.72
N LEU A 183 -9.36 -5.79 20.20
CA LEU A 183 -8.62 -7.06 20.16
C LEU A 183 -8.42 -7.54 18.71
N LEU A 184 -9.46 -7.44 17.86
CA LEU A 184 -9.36 -7.78 16.44
C LEU A 184 -8.30 -6.92 15.75
N LEU A 185 -8.34 -5.60 15.92
CA LEU A 185 -7.38 -4.70 15.31
C LEU A 185 -5.97 -4.94 15.86
N ALA A 186 -5.82 -5.13 17.17
CA ALA A 186 -4.53 -5.48 17.77
C ALA A 186 -3.96 -6.78 17.17
N ALA A 187 -4.80 -7.81 16.99
CA ALA A 187 -4.39 -9.07 16.38
C ALA A 187 -3.99 -8.88 14.90
N VAL A 188 -4.69 -8.05 14.13
CA VAL A 188 -4.31 -7.73 12.75
C VAL A 188 -2.98 -6.98 12.71
N TYR A 189 -2.79 -5.96 13.54
CA TYR A 189 -1.56 -5.18 13.58
C TYR A 189 -0.36 -6.00 14.06
N LEU A 190 -0.51 -6.75 15.15
CA LEU A 190 0.51 -7.69 15.62
C LEU A 190 0.75 -8.80 14.61
N GLY A 191 -0.29 -9.28 13.94
CA GLY A 191 -0.19 -10.22 12.84
C GLY A 191 0.68 -9.67 11.72
N ILE A 192 0.40 -8.46 11.22
CA ILE A 192 1.23 -7.82 10.18
C ILE A 192 2.69 -7.65 10.65
N LEU A 193 2.89 -7.22 11.91
CA LEU A 193 4.21 -6.91 12.45
C LEU A 193 5.06 -8.18 12.70
N LEU A 194 4.47 -9.22 13.29
CA LEU A 194 5.16 -10.44 13.71
C LEU A 194 5.14 -11.51 12.61
N LEU A 195 4.13 -11.49 11.75
CA LEU A 195 3.83 -12.51 10.75
C LEU A 195 3.62 -11.82 9.39
N GLY A 196 4.70 -11.47 8.69
CA GLY A 196 4.62 -10.70 7.44
C GLY A 196 3.65 -11.26 6.38
N TRP A 197 3.36 -12.56 6.39
CA TRP A 197 2.35 -13.18 5.51
C TRP A 197 0.92 -12.70 5.79
N VAL A 198 0.60 -12.24 7.00
CA VAL A 198 -0.70 -11.62 7.34
C VAL A 198 -0.89 -10.35 6.52
N ALA A 199 0.17 -9.59 6.25
CA ALA A 199 0.10 -8.42 5.37
C ALA A 199 -0.37 -8.82 3.96
N ILE A 200 0.07 -9.97 3.45
CA ILE A 200 -0.38 -10.50 2.15
C ILE A 200 -1.89 -10.78 2.18
N ALA A 201 -2.39 -11.43 3.23
CA ALA A 201 -3.83 -11.69 3.38
C ALA A 201 -4.64 -10.38 3.42
N VAL A 202 -4.14 -9.36 4.13
CA VAL A 202 -4.75 -8.03 4.18
C VAL A 202 -4.69 -7.32 2.81
N ALA A 203 -3.59 -7.46 2.06
CA ALA A 203 -3.50 -6.91 0.71
C ALA A 203 -4.50 -7.58 -0.25
N ILE A 204 -4.71 -8.90 -0.15
CA ILE A 204 -5.73 -9.62 -0.93
C ILE A 204 -7.13 -9.07 -0.62
N LEU A 205 -7.44 -8.83 0.66
CA LEU A 205 -8.69 -8.18 1.05
C LEU A 205 -8.80 -6.77 0.43
N GLY A 206 -7.71 -6.00 0.44
CA GLY A 206 -7.64 -4.70 -0.23
C GLY A 206 -7.91 -4.79 -1.74
N LEU A 207 -7.32 -5.76 -2.43
CA LEU A 207 -7.52 -6.03 -3.86
C LEU A 207 -8.95 -6.45 -4.20
N GLY A 208 -9.65 -7.11 -3.28
CA GLY A 208 -11.03 -7.56 -3.49
C GLY A 208 -12.06 -6.43 -3.52
N GLU A 209 -11.85 -5.34 -2.77
CA GLU A 209 -12.87 -4.29 -2.58
C GLU A 209 -13.40 -3.67 -3.90
N PRO A 210 -12.56 -3.30 -4.89
CA PRO A 210 -13.03 -2.72 -6.15
C PRO A 210 -13.87 -3.68 -7.00
N LEU A 211 -13.66 -5.00 -6.83
CA LEU A 211 -14.38 -6.04 -7.57
C LEU A 211 -15.74 -6.38 -6.94
N PHE A 212 -15.87 -6.25 -5.61
CA PHE A 212 -17.07 -6.67 -4.91
C PHE A 212 -18.10 -5.56 -4.65
N ARG A 213 -17.77 -4.27 -4.92
CA ARG A 213 -18.68 -3.11 -4.69
C ARG A 213 -19.40 -3.18 -3.32
N LEU A 214 -18.73 -3.68 -2.28
CA LEU A 214 -19.40 -3.99 -1.01
C LEU A 214 -19.92 -2.72 -0.32
N ARG A 215 -19.29 -1.56 -0.59
CA ARG A 215 -19.70 -0.23 -0.11
C ARG A 215 -20.83 0.43 -0.91
N GLY A 216 -21.05 0.03 -2.16
CA GLY A 216 -22.11 0.60 -3.02
C GLY A 216 -23.52 0.19 -2.62
N ARG A 217 -23.66 -0.99 -2.00
CA ARG A 217 -24.98 -1.55 -1.61
C ARG A 217 -25.56 -0.89 -0.35
N GLY A 218 -24.76 -0.15 0.41
CA GLY A 218 -25.21 0.61 1.58
C GLY A 218 -25.86 1.96 1.23
N ASN A 219 -25.54 2.54 0.07
CA ASN A 219 -26.03 3.88 -0.32
C ASN A 219 -27.20 3.86 -1.31
N GLU A 220 -27.57 2.70 -1.87
CA GLU A 220 -28.76 2.55 -2.73
C GLU A 220 -30.09 2.51 -1.94
N HIS A 221 -30.06 2.57 -0.60
CA HIS A 221 -31.24 2.62 0.26
C HIS A 221 -31.56 4.03 0.81
N GLY A 222 -31.01 5.09 0.21
CA GLY A 222 -31.55 6.44 0.45
C GLY A 222 -32.98 6.52 -0.13
N PRO A 223 -33.98 7.00 0.63
CA PRO A 223 -35.34 7.12 0.12
C PRO A 223 -35.35 8.00 -1.14
N PRO A 224 -36.15 7.65 -2.17
CA PRO A 224 -36.23 8.47 -3.38
C PRO A 224 -36.62 9.90 -3.02
N PRO A 225 -36.16 10.92 -3.78
CA PRO A 225 -36.56 12.30 -3.55
C PRO A 225 -38.09 12.36 -3.56
N SER A 226 -38.67 12.88 -2.47
CA SER A 226 -40.09 13.14 -2.41
C SER A 226 -40.43 14.14 -3.51
N SER A 227 -41.13 13.66 -4.53
CA SER A 227 -41.82 14.51 -5.49
C SER A 227 -42.99 15.17 -4.76
N ASP A 228 -42.72 16.23 -4.00
CA ASP A 228 -43.80 17.11 -3.56
C ASP A 228 -44.04 18.12 -4.67
N GLY A 229 -44.82 17.67 -5.65
CA GLY A 229 -45.59 18.58 -6.48
C GLY A 229 -46.84 18.96 -5.71
N SER A 230 -46.98 20.22 -5.36
CA SER A 230 -48.29 20.84 -5.23
C SER A 230 -48.21 22.36 -5.46
N VAL A 231 -48.80 22.74 -6.61
CA VAL A 231 -49.56 23.95 -6.96
C VAL A 231 -48.93 25.32 -6.73
#